data_AF-A0A2V6FGD2-F1
#
_entry.id   AF-A0A2V6FGD2-F1
#
_cell.length_a   1.000
_cell.length_b   1.000
_cell.length_c   1.000
_cell.angle_alpha   90.00
_cell.angle_beta   90.00
_cell.angle_gamma   90.00
#
_symmetry.space_group_name_H-M   'P 1'
#
loop_
_entity.id
_entity.type
_entity.pdbx_description
1 polymer ?
#
loop_
_entity_poly.entity_id
_entity_poly.type
_entity_poly.pdbx_seq_one_letter_code
_entity_poly.pdbx_strand_id
1 'polypeptide(L)'
;MGKRCTLVSFCFAFLIVVDLALAAQSQSVPEKNKPLVRESSASRVPQRYPWKINIVTTLFWIGEPPGGHNLIPNCTSAWDKQWTKSYGGFDDPNPAHRSRYIPVKFTPRQNPFYCALPYNDKAHTGHRPEAPRVVPWFKDAYQGPAVSTCKDRWLAIRKGNRIAYAQWEDAGPFRTDHWQYVFDKQRPKPSLNGGAGLDVSPAVRDYLELKETDVTDWRFVDFSEVPRGPWSALGENNTFVINSRKKGAKLAEKSRRNKEE
;
A
#
# COMPACT_ATOMS: atom_id res chain seq x y z
N MET A 1 -24.98 76.61 -9.95
CA MET A 1 -24.44 76.31 -8.61
C MET A 1 -24.01 74.85 -8.62
N GLY A 2 -22.77 74.48 -8.97
CA GLY A 2 -21.52 74.55 -8.18
C GLY A 2 -21.19 73.11 -7.72
N LYS A 3 -20.01 72.49 -7.89
CA LYS A 3 -18.60 72.92 -8.00
C LYS A 3 -17.79 71.83 -8.77
N ARG A 4 -16.98 72.19 -9.79
CA ARG A 4 -15.47 72.21 -9.87
C ARG A 4 -14.78 70.83 -10.10
N CYS A 5 -14.10 70.60 -11.24
CA CYS A 5 -12.69 70.92 -11.64
C CYS A 5 -11.81 69.65 -11.44
N THR A 6 -10.87 69.22 -12.29
CA THR A 6 -9.85 69.93 -13.11
C THR A 6 -9.27 68.97 -14.18
N LEU A 7 -8.86 69.52 -15.32
CA LEU A 7 -8.11 68.89 -16.41
C LEU A 7 -6.60 69.18 -16.23
N VAL A 8 -5.69 68.22 -16.43
CA VAL A 8 -4.28 68.53 -16.77
C VAL A 8 -3.74 67.51 -17.77
N SER A 9 -3.31 68.04 -18.91
CA SER A 9 -2.57 67.44 -20.02
C SER A 9 -1.07 67.45 -19.72
N PHE A 10 -0.30 66.45 -20.14
CA PHE A 10 1.09 66.66 -20.58
C PHE A 10 1.50 65.60 -21.61
N CYS A 11 1.77 66.07 -22.83
CA CYS A 11 2.50 65.38 -23.89
C CYS A 11 3.99 65.33 -23.53
N PHE A 12 4.69 64.24 -23.87
CA PHE A 12 6.07 64.32 -24.38
C PHE A 12 6.32 63.16 -25.33
N ALA A 13 6.50 63.51 -26.61
CA ALA A 13 7.10 62.67 -27.62
C ALA A 13 8.63 62.81 -27.54
N PHE A 14 9.35 61.70 -27.70
CA PHE A 14 10.75 61.70 -28.13
C PHE A 14 10.91 60.78 -29.33
N LEU A 15 11.81 61.20 -30.21
CA LEU A 15 11.87 60.98 -31.64
C LEU A 15 13.27 60.41 -31.99
N ILE A 16 13.33 59.51 -32.98
CA ILE A 16 14.45 59.22 -33.92
C ILE A 16 15.58 58.34 -33.29
N VAL A 17 16.20 57.32 -33.92
CA VAL A 17 16.86 57.13 -35.25
C VAL A 17 17.01 55.58 -35.45
N VAL A 18 16.55 54.88 -36.51
CA VAL A 18 17.10 54.71 -37.90
C VAL A 18 18.51 54.07 -37.86
N ASP A 19 18.92 52.98 -38.53
CA ASP A 19 18.45 52.21 -39.68
C ASP A 19 19.26 50.89 -39.86
N LEU A 20 18.89 50.14 -40.91
CA LEU A 20 19.73 49.34 -41.81
C LEU A 20 20.12 47.88 -41.46
N ALA A 21 19.48 46.99 -42.22
CA ALA A 21 20.12 46.14 -43.24
C ALA A 21 20.26 44.63 -43.00
N LEU A 22 19.91 43.94 -44.09
CA LEU A 22 20.39 42.67 -44.63
C LEU A 22 19.78 41.35 -44.12
N ALA A 23 18.94 40.81 -45.01
CA ALA A 23 18.68 39.39 -45.16
C ALA A 23 20.00 38.60 -45.33
N ALA A 24 20.12 37.47 -44.65
CA ALA A 24 21.10 36.43 -44.97
C ALA A 24 20.53 35.05 -44.66
N GLN A 25 20.86 34.12 -45.56
CA GLN A 25 20.30 32.79 -45.74
C GLN A 25 20.61 31.83 -44.59
N SER A 26 19.76 30.80 -44.47
CA SER A 26 20.01 29.61 -43.66
C SER A 26 21.31 28.93 -44.10
N GLN A 27 22.25 28.76 -43.18
CA GLN A 27 23.36 27.84 -43.32
C GLN A 27 23.32 26.82 -42.17
N SER A 28 23.25 25.56 -42.55
CA SER A 28 23.37 24.38 -41.69
C SER A 28 24.82 24.21 -41.24
N VAL A 29 25.05 24.21 -39.93
CA VAL A 29 26.32 23.80 -39.31
C VAL A 29 26.12 22.42 -38.67
N PRO A 30 26.98 21.41 -38.94
CA PRO A 30 26.84 20.08 -38.37
C PRO A 30 27.55 20.00 -37.03
N GLU A 31 26.82 19.93 -35.92
CA GLU A 31 27.41 19.71 -34.60
C GLU A 31 27.41 18.23 -34.24
N LYS A 32 28.61 17.65 -34.31
CA LYS A 32 28.98 16.32 -33.80
C LYS A 32 28.88 16.27 -32.28
N ASN A 33 28.56 15.06 -31.79
CA ASN A 33 28.72 14.55 -30.42
C ASN A 33 27.60 14.84 -29.42
N LYS A 34 26.47 14.12 -29.59
CA LYS A 34 25.58 13.80 -28.47
C LYS A 34 26.15 12.57 -27.73
N PRO A 35 26.41 12.61 -26.41
CA PRO A 35 26.76 11.41 -25.70
C PRO A 35 25.57 10.46 -25.75
N LEU A 36 25.81 9.28 -26.31
CA LEU A 36 24.87 8.17 -26.28
C LEU A 36 24.69 7.79 -24.80
N VAL A 37 23.64 8.32 -24.16
CA VAL A 37 23.13 7.75 -22.93
C VAL A 37 22.76 6.32 -23.29
N ARG A 38 23.67 5.39 -22.97
CA ARG A 38 23.34 3.98 -22.84
C ARG A 38 22.26 3.93 -21.78
N GLU A 39 21.00 3.92 -22.20
CA GLU A 39 19.96 3.29 -21.41
C GLU A 39 20.46 1.87 -21.19
N SER A 40 21.01 1.67 -20.00
CA SER A 40 21.21 0.35 -19.45
C SER A 40 19.83 -0.30 -19.42
N SER A 41 19.50 -1.02 -20.48
CA SER A 41 18.48 -2.05 -20.51
C SER A 41 18.97 -3.17 -19.58
N ALA A 42 19.04 -2.88 -18.29
CA ALA A 42 19.03 -3.90 -17.27
C ALA A 42 17.72 -4.63 -17.51
N SER A 43 17.85 -5.88 -17.98
CA SER A 43 16.74 -6.78 -18.18
C SER A 43 15.91 -6.76 -16.89
N ARG A 44 14.79 -6.03 -16.92
CA ARG A 44 13.85 -6.04 -15.81
C ARG A 44 13.17 -7.38 -15.98
N VAL A 45 13.63 -8.37 -15.21
CA VAL A 45 12.85 -9.59 -14.98
C VAL A 45 11.41 -9.14 -14.74
N PRO A 46 10.44 -9.61 -15.54
CA PRO A 46 9.05 -9.23 -15.36
C PRO A 46 8.68 -9.52 -13.90
N GLN A 47 8.42 -8.48 -13.12
CA GLN A 47 7.99 -8.64 -11.74
C GLN A 47 6.66 -9.39 -11.75
N ARG A 48 6.60 -10.53 -11.07
CA ARG A 48 5.43 -11.45 -11.07
C ARG A 48 4.12 -10.73 -10.78
N TYR A 49 4.16 -9.70 -9.93
CA TYR A 49 3.04 -8.84 -9.58
C TYR A 49 3.38 -7.37 -9.88
N PRO A 50 2.67 -6.71 -10.81
CA PRO A 50 2.91 -5.31 -11.13
C PRO A 50 2.45 -4.37 -10.00
N TRP A 51 3.05 -3.19 -9.92
CA TRP A 51 2.61 -2.14 -9.01
C TRP A 51 1.25 -1.57 -9.42
N LYS A 52 0.34 -1.49 -8.45
CA LYS A 52 -0.83 -0.62 -8.46
C LYS A 52 -0.39 0.76 -8.02
N ILE A 53 -0.41 1.72 -8.94
CA ILE A 53 0.10 3.07 -8.68
C ILE A 53 -1.01 4.04 -8.30
N ASN A 54 -0.69 5.05 -7.50
CA ASN A 54 -1.58 6.14 -7.13
C ASN A 54 -2.95 5.65 -6.63
N ILE A 55 -2.94 4.80 -5.61
CA ILE A 55 -4.13 4.22 -4.99
C ILE A 55 -4.49 5.02 -3.75
N VAL A 56 -5.73 5.51 -3.71
CA VAL A 56 -6.28 6.12 -2.50
C VAL A 56 -6.24 5.07 -1.39
N THR A 57 -5.56 5.44 -0.31
CA THR A 57 -5.23 4.59 0.82
C THR A 57 -5.79 5.21 2.08
N THR A 58 -6.59 4.44 2.81
CA THR A 58 -7.26 4.87 4.03
C THR A 58 -6.79 4.07 5.23
N LEU A 59 -7.04 4.62 6.42
CA LEU A 59 -6.73 3.96 7.67
C LEU A 59 -7.91 3.12 8.15
N PHE A 60 -7.63 1.90 8.62
CA PHE A 60 -8.57 1.07 9.37
C PHE A 60 -7.81 0.34 10.49
N TRP A 61 -8.52 -0.13 11.51
CA TRP A 61 -7.88 -0.82 12.63
C TRP A 61 -8.74 -1.89 13.29
N ILE A 62 -8.07 -2.88 13.86
CA ILE A 62 -8.69 -4.01 14.55
C ILE A 62 -9.42 -3.53 15.81
N GLY A 63 -10.68 -3.97 15.94
CA GLY A 63 -11.54 -3.64 17.07
C GLY A 63 -12.22 -2.27 16.97
N GLU A 64 -12.18 -1.60 15.82
CA GLU A 64 -12.98 -0.40 15.57
C GLU A 64 -14.47 -0.67 15.86
N PRO A 65 -15.09 0.06 16.80
CA PRO A 65 -16.51 -0.07 17.06
C PRO A 65 -17.33 0.47 15.88
N PRO A 66 -18.58 0.05 15.72
CA PRO A 66 -19.46 0.66 14.73
C PRO A 66 -19.70 2.13 15.13
N GLY A 67 -19.57 3.06 14.19
CA GLY A 67 -19.68 4.48 14.49
C GLY A 67 -19.51 5.39 13.26
N GLY A 68 -20.21 6.53 13.25
CA GLY A 68 -20.19 7.47 12.13
C GLY A 68 -20.69 6.83 10.83
N HIS A 69 -19.90 6.92 9.76
CA HIS A 69 -20.19 6.27 8.47
C HIS A 69 -19.75 4.78 8.41
N ASN A 70 -19.08 4.27 9.44
CA ASN A 70 -18.65 2.88 9.47
C ASN A 70 -19.74 2.00 10.10
N LEU A 71 -20.50 1.32 9.24
CA LEU A 71 -21.58 0.43 9.64
C LEU A 71 -21.10 -0.98 10.01
N ILE A 72 -19.86 -1.34 9.66
CA ILE A 72 -19.32 -2.69 9.87
C ILE A 72 -18.14 -2.59 10.84
N PRO A 73 -18.28 -3.07 12.08
CA PRO A 73 -17.19 -3.01 13.05
C PRO A 73 -16.04 -3.93 12.64
N ASN A 74 -14.80 -3.46 12.84
CA ASN A 74 -13.59 -4.24 12.56
C ASN A 74 -13.24 -5.18 13.72
N CYS A 75 -14.25 -5.67 14.46
CA CYS A 75 -14.07 -6.67 15.51
C CYS A 75 -13.92 -8.09 14.95
N THR A 76 -14.32 -8.28 13.70
CA THR A 76 -14.13 -9.47 12.86
C THR A 76 -13.51 -9.05 11.54
N SER A 77 -12.75 -9.94 10.91
CA SER A 77 -12.35 -9.77 9.51
C SER A 77 -13.09 -10.76 8.59
N ALA A 78 -12.84 -10.65 7.30
CA ALA A 78 -13.24 -11.62 6.28
C ALA A 78 -12.85 -13.07 6.61
N TRP A 79 -11.81 -13.27 7.42
CA TRP A 79 -11.23 -14.59 7.71
C TRP A 79 -11.06 -14.90 9.20
N ASP A 80 -11.30 -13.94 10.10
CA ASP A 80 -11.20 -14.12 11.55
C ASP A 80 -12.45 -13.58 12.26
N LYS A 81 -13.31 -14.49 12.76
CA LYS A 81 -14.54 -14.14 13.48
C LYS A 81 -14.30 -13.62 14.90
N GLN A 82 -13.06 -13.68 15.40
CA GLN A 82 -12.68 -13.19 16.72
C GLN A 82 -11.49 -12.24 16.62
N TRP A 83 -11.41 -11.44 15.54
CA TRP A 83 -10.20 -10.74 15.15
C TRP A 83 -9.59 -9.85 16.24
N THR A 84 -10.40 -9.06 16.96
CA THR A 84 -9.91 -8.28 18.12
C THR A 84 -9.27 -9.18 19.18
N LYS A 85 -9.90 -10.30 19.49
CA LYS A 85 -9.36 -11.27 20.45
C LYS A 85 -8.09 -11.87 19.89
N SER A 86 -8.08 -12.37 18.66
CA SER A 86 -6.90 -12.97 18.03
C SER A 86 -5.71 -12.02 17.99
N TYR A 87 -5.92 -10.73 17.68
CA TYR A 87 -4.89 -9.68 17.73
C TYR A 87 -4.40 -9.41 19.16
N GLY A 88 -5.26 -9.56 20.16
CA GLY A 88 -4.96 -9.36 21.58
C GLY A 88 -5.61 -8.13 22.21
N GLY A 89 -6.36 -7.35 21.44
CA GLY A 89 -7.06 -6.16 21.92
C GLY A 89 -7.41 -5.17 20.81
N PHE A 90 -7.83 -3.98 21.21
CA PHE A 90 -8.11 -2.85 20.32
C PHE A 90 -6.80 -2.22 19.80
N ASP A 91 -6.62 -2.19 18.48
CA ASP A 91 -5.43 -1.59 17.85
C ASP A 91 -5.58 -0.07 17.78
N ASP A 92 -5.39 0.60 18.92
CA ASP A 92 -5.67 2.03 19.07
C ASP A 92 -4.93 2.88 18.01
N PRO A 93 -5.66 3.57 17.11
CA PRO A 93 -5.05 4.34 16.04
C PRO A 93 -4.44 5.65 16.53
N ASN A 94 -4.73 6.12 17.74
CA ASN A 94 -4.23 7.39 18.24
C ASN A 94 -2.69 7.34 18.42
N PRO A 95 -1.91 8.20 17.72
CA PRO A 95 -0.45 8.21 17.84
C PRO A 95 0.07 8.35 19.28
N ALA A 96 -0.65 9.06 20.16
CA ALA A 96 -0.28 9.21 21.57
C ALA A 96 -0.40 7.90 22.38
N HIS A 97 -1.15 6.92 21.88
CA HIS A 97 -1.37 5.62 22.52
C HIS A 97 -0.56 4.51 21.84
N ARG A 98 0.47 4.87 21.09
CA ARG A 98 1.34 3.93 20.37
C ARG A 98 2.79 4.12 20.76
N SER A 99 3.50 3.00 20.87
CA SER A 99 4.95 2.99 21.04
C SER A 99 5.56 2.18 19.90
N ARG A 100 6.48 2.81 19.16
CA ARG A 100 6.97 2.34 17.86
C ARG A 100 5.83 2.16 16.87
N TYR A 101 5.30 0.95 16.73
CA TYR A 101 4.27 0.60 15.75
C TYR A 101 3.14 -0.24 16.34
N ILE A 102 3.02 -0.30 17.67
CA ILE A 102 2.02 -1.11 18.38
C ILE A 102 1.28 -0.29 19.45
N PRO A 103 0.06 -0.69 19.85
CA PRO A 103 -0.65 -0.05 20.97
C PRO A 103 0.12 -0.24 22.28
N VAL A 104 0.10 0.76 23.16
CA VAL A 104 0.85 0.72 24.44
C VAL A 104 0.27 -0.23 25.49
N LYS A 105 -0.99 -0.63 25.33
CA LYS A 105 -1.73 -1.40 26.35
C LYS A 105 -1.43 -2.90 26.35
N PHE A 106 -0.87 -3.44 25.27
CA PHE A 106 -0.57 -4.87 25.12
C PHE A 106 0.45 -5.12 24.00
N THR A 107 1.06 -6.31 23.99
CA THR A 107 1.83 -6.77 22.83
C THR A 107 0.92 -7.55 21.88
N PRO A 108 0.80 -7.15 20.59
CA PRO A 108 -0.02 -7.87 19.62
C PRO A 108 0.37 -9.33 19.45
N ARG A 109 -0.65 -10.21 19.40
CA ARG A 109 -0.53 -11.63 19.08
C ARG A 109 -0.63 -11.94 17.60
N GLN A 110 -1.08 -10.98 16.78
CA GLN A 110 -0.97 -11.02 15.33
C GLN A 110 -0.05 -9.90 14.83
N ASN A 111 0.35 -9.95 13.56
CA ASN A 111 1.25 -8.97 12.99
C ASN A 111 0.59 -7.57 12.99
N PRO A 112 1.22 -6.53 13.58
CA PRO A 112 0.68 -5.18 13.58
C PRO A 112 0.70 -4.51 12.19
N PHE A 113 1.49 -5.02 11.25
CA PHE A 113 1.49 -4.55 9.86
C PHE A 113 0.53 -5.39 9.03
N TYR A 114 -0.70 -4.90 8.91
CA TYR A 114 -1.78 -5.54 8.15
C TYR A 114 -2.48 -4.56 7.22
N CYS A 115 -3.19 -5.09 6.23
CA CYS A 115 -3.94 -4.33 5.25
C CYS A 115 -5.21 -5.05 4.80
N ALA A 116 -6.10 -4.32 4.15
CA ALA A 116 -7.26 -4.86 3.44
C ALA A 116 -7.24 -4.47 1.96
N LEU A 117 -7.66 -5.42 1.11
CA LEU A 117 -7.93 -5.20 -0.31
C LEU A 117 -9.37 -5.63 -0.60
N PRO A 118 -10.06 -5.02 -1.60
CA PRO A 118 -11.51 -5.14 -1.77
C PRO A 118 -11.92 -6.45 -2.45
N TYR A 119 -11.45 -7.58 -1.92
CA TYR A 119 -11.75 -8.93 -2.37
C TYR A 119 -11.72 -9.93 -1.21
N ASN A 120 -12.74 -10.77 -1.11
CA ASN A 120 -12.78 -11.93 -0.23
C ASN A 120 -12.95 -13.18 -1.11
N ASP A 121 -12.03 -14.14 -0.99
CA ASP A 121 -12.09 -15.39 -1.73
C ASP A 121 -13.10 -16.40 -1.16
N LYS A 122 -13.64 -16.15 0.04
CA LYS A 122 -14.63 -17.00 0.69
C LYS A 122 -16.05 -16.68 0.25
N ALA A 123 -16.86 -17.73 0.13
CA ALA A 123 -18.32 -17.67 0.03
C ALA A 123 -18.95 -18.20 1.32
N HIS A 124 -20.29 -18.29 1.38
CA HIS A 124 -20.98 -18.90 2.51
C HIS A 124 -20.48 -20.34 2.75
N THR A 125 -20.23 -21.08 1.67
CA THR A 125 -19.57 -22.39 1.69
C THR A 125 -18.41 -22.37 0.70
N GLY A 126 -17.24 -22.84 1.13
CA GLY A 126 -16.09 -22.97 0.25
C GLY A 126 -15.51 -21.63 -0.22
N HIS A 127 -15.13 -21.60 -1.49
CA HIS A 127 -14.53 -20.44 -2.15
C HIS A 127 -15.50 -19.84 -3.16
N ARG A 128 -15.33 -18.56 -3.46
CA ARG A 128 -16.08 -17.94 -4.55
C ARG A 128 -15.78 -18.62 -5.88
N PRO A 129 -16.76 -18.75 -6.80
CA PRO A 129 -16.58 -19.48 -8.06
C PRO A 129 -15.42 -18.95 -8.92
N GLU A 130 -15.16 -17.65 -8.86
CA GLU A 130 -14.06 -17.04 -9.61
C GLU A 130 -12.68 -17.24 -8.98
N ALA A 131 -12.59 -17.51 -7.67
CA ALA A 131 -11.32 -17.53 -6.93
C ALA A 131 -10.28 -18.49 -7.53
N PRO A 132 -10.62 -19.75 -7.91
CA PRO A 132 -9.67 -20.66 -8.55
C PRO A 132 -9.09 -20.16 -9.87
N ARG A 133 -9.80 -19.26 -10.55
CA ARG A 133 -9.39 -18.70 -11.85
C ARG A 133 -8.62 -17.39 -11.71
N VAL A 134 -8.96 -16.56 -10.73
CA VAL A 134 -8.47 -15.17 -10.65
C VAL A 134 -7.36 -14.96 -9.61
N VAL A 135 -7.30 -15.79 -8.56
CA VAL A 135 -6.25 -15.68 -7.54
C VAL A 135 -4.97 -16.35 -8.07
N PRO A 136 -3.87 -15.61 -8.31
CA PRO A 136 -2.71 -16.13 -9.05
C PRO A 136 -2.00 -17.33 -8.40
N TRP A 137 -2.17 -17.50 -7.10
CA TRP A 137 -1.57 -18.56 -6.29
C TRP A 137 -2.60 -19.54 -5.73
N PHE A 138 -3.85 -19.53 -6.23
CA PHE A 138 -4.92 -20.34 -5.65
C PHE A 138 -4.53 -21.80 -5.48
N LYS A 139 -4.03 -22.42 -6.56
CA LYS A 139 -3.65 -23.83 -6.59
C LYS A 139 -2.58 -24.17 -5.54
N ASP A 140 -1.58 -23.30 -5.40
CA ASP A 140 -0.44 -23.52 -4.49
C ASP A 140 -0.82 -23.27 -3.02
N ALA A 141 -1.77 -22.35 -2.78
CA ALA A 141 -2.21 -21.96 -1.44
C ALA A 141 -3.41 -22.76 -0.92
N TYR A 142 -4.09 -23.53 -1.77
CA TYR A 142 -5.30 -24.25 -1.41
C TYR A 142 -5.05 -25.33 -0.35
N GLN A 143 -5.72 -25.23 0.78
CA GLN A 143 -5.65 -26.18 1.91
C GLN A 143 -7.03 -26.73 2.29
N GLY A 144 -7.98 -26.68 1.36
CA GLY A 144 -9.36 -27.11 1.58
C GLY A 144 -10.37 -25.96 1.55
N PRO A 145 -11.67 -26.29 1.59
CA PRO A 145 -12.76 -25.33 1.37
C PRO A 145 -12.94 -24.34 2.54
N ALA A 146 -12.44 -24.65 3.73
CA ALA A 146 -12.58 -23.78 4.90
C ALA A 146 -11.48 -22.70 5.02
N VAL A 147 -10.34 -22.91 4.37
CA VAL A 147 -9.15 -22.04 4.49
C VAL A 147 -9.17 -21.00 3.37
N SER A 148 -8.80 -19.76 3.64
CA SER A 148 -8.60 -18.73 2.62
C SER A 148 -7.25 -18.91 1.92
N THR A 149 -7.23 -18.63 0.62
CA THR A 149 -6.03 -18.50 -0.20
C THR A 149 -5.48 -17.07 -0.22
N CYS A 150 -6.25 -16.08 0.25
CA CYS A 150 -5.87 -14.66 0.26
C CYS A 150 -5.27 -14.20 1.59
N LYS A 151 -5.76 -14.73 2.71
CA LYS A 151 -5.26 -14.39 4.05
C LYS A 151 -3.74 -14.63 4.19
N ASP A 152 -3.07 -13.78 4.96
CA ASP A 152 -1.64 -13.84 5.32
C ASP A 152 -0.66 -13.57 4.13
N ARG A 153 -1.18 -13.26 2.93
CA ARG A 153 -0.35 -12.87 1.78
C ARG A 153 0.30 -11.50 2.03
N TRP A 154 1.52 -11.32 1.53
CA TRP A 154 2.28 -10.09 1.75
C TRP A 154 2.08 -9.07 0.63
N LEU A 155 1.97 -7.81 1.03
CA LEU A 155 2.02 -6.65 0.14
C LEU A 155 3.28 -5.83 0.45
N ALA A 156 3.87 -5.25 -0.59
CA ALA A 156 4.75 -4.08 -0.46
C ALA A 156 3.91 -2.82 -0.73
N ILE A 157 3.98 -1.85 0.16
CA ILE A 157 3.22 -0.59 0.11
C ILE A 157 4.23 0.56 0.14
N ARG A 158 4.19 1.42 -0.88
CA ARG A 158 5.18 2.47 -1.12
C ARG A 158 4.57 3.86 -1.00
N LYS A 159 5.25 4.74 -0.27
CA LYS A 159 5.00 6.19 -0.23
C LYS A 159 6.33 6.92 -0.39
N GLY A 160 6.49 7.66 -1.49
CA GLY A 160 7.75 8.31 -1.82
C GLY A 160 8.90 7.30 -1.88
N ASN A 161 9.92 7.49 -1.05
CA ASN A 161 11.09 6.62 -0.95
C ASN A 161 10.97 5.51 0.13
N ARG A 162 9.85 5.44 0.85
CA ARG A 162 9.64 4.44 1.92
C ARG A 162 8.75 3.30 1.43
N ILE A 163 9.07 2.09 1.87
CA ILE A 163 8.27 0.88 1.61
C ILE A 163 8.00 0.17 2.94
N ALA A 164 6.73 -0.07 3.24
CA ALA A 164 6.27 -0.95 4.30
C ALA A 164 5.83 -2.28 3.70
N TYR A 165 5.91 -3.35 4.49
CA TYR A 165 5.37 -4.65 4.13
C TYR A 165 4.31 -5.05 5.13
N ALA A 166 3.15 -5.49 4.62
CA ALA A 166 1.98 -5.79 5.43
C ALA A 166 1.33 -7.10 5.00
N GLN A 167 0.71 -7.81 5.94
CA GLN A 167 -0.08 -9.01 5.65
C GLN A 167 -1.52 -8.63 5.32
N TRP A 168 -2.08 -9.31 4.32
CA TRP A 168 -3.48 -9.15 3.93
C TRP A 168 -4.38 -9.91 4.92
N GLU A 169 -5.09 -9.18 5.77
CA GLU A 169 -5.84 -9.75 6.90
C GLU A 169 -7.35 -9.47 6.87
N ASP A 170 -7.81 -8.61 5.96
CA ASP A 170 -9.25 -8.35 5.77
C ASP A 170 -9.64 -8.01 4.32
N ALA A 171 -10.95 -7.98 4.05
CA ALA A 171 -11.51 -7.59 2.76
C ALA A 171 -12.26 -6.25 2.84
N GLY A 172 -11.80 -5.28 2.06
CA GLY A 172 -12.26 -3.90 2.03
C GLY A 172 -11.24 -3.03 1.29
N PRO A 173 -11.50 -1.75 0.98
CA PRO A 173 -12.60 -0.92 1.48
C PRO A 173 -13.91 -1.05 0.67
N PHE A 174 -15.05 -0.78 1.33
CA PHE A 174 -16.43 -0.66 0.80
C PHE A 174 -17.06 -1.87 0.11
N ARG A 175 -16.25 -2.79 -0.41
CA ARG A 175 -16.71 -3.98 -1.12
C ARG A 175 -15.68 -5.09 -1.02
N THR A 176 -16.11 -6.30 -1.28
CA THR A 176 -15.31 -7.52 -1.08
C THR A 176 -15.30 -8.43 -2.31
N ASP A 177 -15.65 -7.90 -3.49
CA ASP A 177 -15.87 -8.65 -4.72
C ASP A 177 -15.08 -8.09 -5.94
N HIS A 178 -14.18 -7.13 -5.73
CA HIS A 178 -13.50 -6.41 -6.82
C HIS A 178 -12.19 -7.06 -7.27
N TRP A 179 -12.25 -8.33 -7.64
CA TRP A 179 -11.09 -9.08 -8.11
C TRP A 179 -10.43 -8.49 -9.37
N GLN A 180 -11.19 -7.81 -10.24
CA GLN A 180 -10.64 -7.17 -11.45
C GLN A 180 -9.67 -6.04 -11.11
N TYR A 181 -9.87 -5.36 -9.98
CA TYR A 181 -8.89 -4.42 -9.47
C TYR A 181 -7.78 -5.15 -8.74
N VAL A 182 -8.10 -6.09 -7.84
CA VAL A 182 -7.08 -6.73 -7.00
C VAL A 182 -6.07 -7.54 -7.81
N PHE A 183 -6.52 -8.33 -8.79
CA PHE A 183 -5.66 -9.27 -9.54
C PHE A 183 -5.47 -8.92 -11.02
N ASP A 184 -6.26 -8.02 -11.59
CA ASP A 184 -6.17 -7.63 -13.01
C ASP A 184 -5.84 -6.13 -13.15
N LYS A 185 -6.19 -5.45 -14.24
CA LYS A 185 -5.73 -4.07 -14.55
C LYS A 185 -6.71 -2.96 -14.16
N GLN A 186 -7.89 -3.28 -13.63
CA GLN A 186 -8.84 -2.23 -13.26
C GLN A 186 -8.31 -1.35 -12.13
N ARG A 187 -8.91 -0.16 -12.00
CA ARG A 187 -8.72 0.78 -10.88
C ARG A 187 -9.81 0.53 -9.82
N PRO A 188 -9.60 0.98 -8.57
CA PRO A 188 -10.67 1.03 -7.58
C PRO A 188 -11.89 1.77 -8.14
N LYS A 189 -13.10 1.30 -7.80
CA LYS A 189 -14.32 2.01 -8.18
C LYS A 189 -14.50 3.25 -7.31
N PRO A 190 -15.18 4.30 -7.80
CA PRO A 190 -15.58 5.43 -6.97
C PRO A 190 -16.32 4.95 -5.70
N SER A 191 -16.01 5.56 -4.57
CA SER A 191 -16.59 5.29 -3.26
C SER A 191 -16.67 6.57 -2.43
N LEU A 192 -17.30 6.51 -1.25
CA LEU A 192 -17.41 7.66 -0.34
C LEU A 192 -16.03 8.25 0.03
N ASN A 193 -14.98 7.41 0.08
CA ASN A 193 -13.59 7.86 0.32
C ASN A 193 -12.82 8.08 -0.99
N GLY A 194 -13.46 8.63 -2.03
CA GLY A 194 -12.78 9.00 -3.27
C GLY A 194 -12.22 7.82 -4.09
N GLY A 195 -12.78 6.61 -3.91
CA GLY A 195 -12.29 5.41 -4.57
C GLY A 195 -11.08 4.78 -3.90
N ALA A 196 -11.10 4.71 -2.57
CA ALA A 196 -10.13 3.94 -1.78
C ALA A 196 -10.00 2.51 -2.33
N GLY A 197 -8.76 2.03 -2.46
CA GLY A 197 -8.44 0.70 -2.98
C GLY A 197 -7.53 -0.11 -2.06
N LEU A 198 -7.14 0.46 -0.92
CA LEU A 198 -6.27 -0.16 0.07
C LEU A 198 -6.61 0.45 1.42
N ASP A 199 -6.90 -0.38 2.42
CA ASP A 199 -6.86 0.06 3.81
C ASP A 199 -5.60 -0.47 4.49
N VAL A 200 -4.98 0.35 5.33
CA VAL A 200 -3.75 -0.01 6.03
C VAL A 200 -3.88 0.18 7.54
N SER A 201 -3.17 -0.65 8.29
CA SER A 201 -3.14 -0.57 9.75
C SER A 201 -2.48 0.72 10.27
N PRO A 202 -2.71 1.09 11.53
CA PRO A 202 -1.99 2.19 12.17
C PRO A 202 -0.47 2.02 12.10
N ALA A 203 0.06 0.80 12.20
CA ALA A 203 1.50 0.53 12.09
C ALA A 203 2.07 0.90 10.72
N VAL A 204 1.34 0.59 9.64
CA VAL A 204 1.73 0.95 8.27
C VAL A 204 1.68 2.47 8.09
N ARG A 205 0.59 3.10 8.56
CA ARG A 205 0.45 4.57 8.57
C ARG A 205 1.63 5.23 9.28
N ASP A 206 1.94 4.80 10.50
CA ASP A 206 3.01 5.37 11.33
C ASP A 206 4.38 5.22 10.66
N TYR A 207 4.66 4.07 10.03
CA TYR A 207 5.95 3.84 9.34
C TYR A 207 6.10 4.67 8.06
N LEU A 208 5.03 4.77 7.27
CA LEU A 208 5.00 5.51 6.01
C LEU A 208 4.68 7.00 6.17
N GLU A 209 4.39 7.46 7.39
CA GLU A 209 4.00 8.83 7.72
C GLU A 209 2.77 9.30 6.92
N LEU A 210 1.78 8.42 6.79
CA LEU A 210 0.55 8.71 6.03
C LEU A 210 -0.40 9.62 6.80
N LYS A 211 -1.11 10.47 6.06
CA LYS A 211 -2.33 11.12 6.55
C LYS A 211 -3.47 10.11 6.67
N GLU A 212 -4.59 10.51 7.29
CA GLU A 212 -5.79 9.65 7.41
C GLU A 212 -6.31 9.12 6.07
N THR A 213 -6.29 9.98 5.05
CA THR A 213 -6.46 9.61 3.64
C THR A 213 -5.26 10.10 2.87
N ASP A 214 -4.62 9.19 2.13
CA ASP A 214 -3.45 9.52 1.33
C ASP A 214 -3.43 8.67 0.04
N VAL A 215 -2.36 8.78 -0.73
CA VAL A 215 -2.13 8.02 -1.95
C VAL A 215 -0.82 7.24 -1.83
N THR A 216 -0.90 5.93 -2.06
CA THR A 216 0.26 5.02 -2.06
C THR A 216 0.28 4.16 -3.32
N ASP A 217 1.41 3.50 -3.57
CA ASP A 217 1.47 2.40 -4.51
C ASP A 217 1.53 1.08 -3.74
N TRP A 218 0.99 0.00 -4.29
CA TRP A 218 1.16 -1.33 -3.69
C TRP A 218 1.33 -2.44 -4.73
N ARG A 219 1.93 -3.55 -4.31
CA ARG A 219 1.94 -4.81 -5.08
C ARG A 219 1.95 -6.00 -4.15
N PHE A 220 1.52 -7.15 -4.65
CA PHE A 220 1.82 -8.42 -4.00
C PHE A 220 3.31 -8.72 -4.06
N VAL A 221 3.81 -9.40 -3.03
CA VAL A 221 5.18 -9.91 -2.95
C VAL A 221 5.17 -11.33 -2.41
N ASP A 222 6.07 -12.17 -2.89
CA ASP A 222 6.33 -13.44 -2.23
C ASP A 222 7.18 -13.21 -0.98
N PHE A 223 7.07 -14.08 0.03
CA PHE A 223 7.76 -13.88 1.32
C PHE A 223 9.29 -13.73 1.19
N SER A 224 9.90 -14.39 0.20
CA SER A 224 11.33 -14.26 -0.11
C SER A 224 11.75 -12.86 -0.54
N GLU A 225 10.81 -12.03 -1.00
CA GLU A 225 11.04 -10.63 -1.37
C GLU A 225 10.80 -9.66 -0.20
N VAL A 226 10.35 -10.14 0.96
CA VAL A 226 10.09 -9.33 2.14
C VAL A 226 11.37 -9.25 2.98
N PRO A 227 12.08 -8.10 3.02
CA PRO A 227 13.23 -7.94 3.87
C PRO A 227 12.79 -7.87 5.34
N ARG A 228 13.73 -8.10 6.26
CA ARG A 228 13.48 -7.83 7.68
C ARG A 228 13.29 -6.33 7.89
N GLY A 229 12.27 -6.00 8.66
CA GLY A 229 11.95 -4.64 9.08
C GLY A 229 11.01 -4.68 10.30
N PRO A 230 10.40 -3.56 10.68
CA PRO A 230 9.48 -3.51 11.82
C PRO A 230 8.33 -4.54 11.76
N TRP A 231 7.84 -4.85 10.55
CA TRP A 231 6.82 -5.88 10.27
C TRP A 231 7.27 -7.33 10.52
N SER A 232 8.53 -7.58 10.86
CA SER A 232 9.07 -8.95 10.99
C SER A 232 9.16 -9.46 12.44
N ALA A 233 8.81 -8.63 13.42
CA ALA A 233 9.13 -8.89 14.82
C ALA A 233 8.02 -9.60 15.61
N LEU A 234 6.74 -9.31 15.32
CA LEU A 234 5.60 -9.69 16.16
C LEU A 234 4.51 -10.41 15.37
N GLY A 235 3.69 -11.17 16.09
CA GLY A 235 2.54 -11.89 15.55
C GLY A 235 2.77 -13.38 15.37
N GLU A 236 1.87 -14.20 15.90
CA GLU A 236 1.87 -15.66 15.73
C GLU A 236 1.54 -16.07 14.29
N ASN A 237 0.79 -15.24 13.56
CA ASN A 237 0.51 -15.40 12.12
C ASN A 237 1.65 -14.86 11.21
N ASN A 238 2.67 -14.23 11.80
CA ASN A 238 3.76 -13.64 11.03
C ASN A 238 4.72 -14.71 10.52
N THR A 239 4.93 -14.75 9.20
CA THR A 239 5.81 -15.72 8.55
C THR A 239 7.25 -15.74 9.12
N PHE A 240 7.78 -14.58 9.52
CA PHE A 240 9.10 -14.50 10.16
C PHE A 240 9.14 -15.19 11.52
N VAL A 241 8.13 -14.96 12.35
CA VAL A 241 8.01 -15.53 13.70
C VAL A 241 7.79 -17.05 13.61
N ILE A 242 6.90 -17.49 12.72
CA ILE A 242 6.64 -18.92 12.45
C ILE A 242 7.93 -19.63 12.04
N ASN A 243 8.68 -19.07 11.08
CA ASN A 243 9.91 -19.68 10.57
C ASN A 243 11.01 -19.72 11.64
N SER A 244 11.15 -18.66 12.44
CA SER A 244 12.09 -18.62 13.56
C SER A 244 11.79 -19.73 14.59
N ARG A 245 10.52 -19.87 14.98
CA ARG A 245 10.07 -20.92 15.91
C ARG A 245 10.34 -22.32 15.37
N LYS A 246 10.02 -22.57 14.08
CA LYS A 246 10.31 -23.85 13.41
C LYS A 246 11.82 -24.17 13.40
N LYS A 247 12.67 -23.18 13.13
CA LYS A 247 14.13 -23.36 13.17
C LYS A 247 14.61 -23.69 14.58
N GLY A 248 14.14 -22.97 15.59
CA GLY A 248 14.47 -23.23 17.00
C GLY A 248 14.07 -24.65 17.45
N ALA A 249 12.85 -25.08 17.11
CA ALA A 249 12.37 -26.43 17.43
C ALA A 249 13.24 -27.53 16.81
N LYS A 250 13.62 -27.39 15.52
CA LYS A 250 14.52 -28.34 14.84
C LYS A 250 15.91 -28.41 15.49
N LEU A 251 16.45 -27.28 15.93
CA LEU A 251 17.75 -27.24 16.62
C LEU A 251 17.68 -27.90 18.00
N ALA A 252 16.62 -27.66 18.75
CA ALA A 252 16.40 -28.28 20.05
C ALA A 252 16.28 -29.81 19.93
N GLU A 253 15.54 -30.29 18.93
CA GLU A 253 15.38 -31.73 18.67
C GLU A 253 16.71 -32.41 18.31
N LYS A 254 17.48 -31.79 17.41
CA LYS A 254 18.82 -32.27 17.05
C LYS A 254 19.75 -32.34 18.29
N SER A 255 19.69 -31.33 19.16
CA SER A 255 20.51 -31.31 20.37
C SER A 255 20.11 -32.37 21.40
N ARG A 256 18.86 -32.82 21.42
CA ARG A 256 18.43 -33.93 22.29
C ARG A 256 18.95 -35.26 21.79
N ARG A 257 18.78 -35.53 20.50
CA ARG A 257 19.28 -36.76 19.87
C ARG A 257 20.79 -36.94 20.06
N ASN A 258 21.57 -35.88 19.87
CA ASN A 258 23.02 -35.90 20.08
C ASN A 258 23.46 -36.11 21.55
N LYS A 259 22.55 -36.04 22.53
CA LYS A 259 22.84 -36.33 23.94
C LYS A 259 22.44 -37.74 24.36
N GLU A 260 21.68 -38.44 23.51
CA GLU A 260 21.19 -39.80 23.73
C GLU A 260 22.03 -40.85 22.97
N GLU A 261 22.94 -40.39 22.10
CA GLU A 261 23.98 -41.17 21.42
C GLU A 261 25.33 -41.04 22.14
#